data_AF-R6NGU4-F1
#
_entry.id   AF-R6NGU4-F1
#
_cell.length_a   1.000
_cell.length_b   1.000
_cell.length_c   1.000
_cell.angle_alpha   90.00
_cell.angle_beta   90.00
_cell.angle_gamma   90.00
#
_symmetry.space_group_name_H-M   'P 1'
#
loop_
_entity.id
_entity.type
_entity.pdbx_description
1 polymer ?
#
loop_
_entity_poly.entity_id
_entity_poly.type
_entity_poly.pdbx_seq_one_letter_code
_entity_poly.pdbx_strand_id
1 'polypeptide(L)'
;MNNTAVTSVTMPSGITSIGLQAFSGCSSLSSVSMPSTLKSIGMAAFYGCTSLRNVSIPSGTQSIGDEAFAGCSELKTITIPDSVTSIADDAFDGCDGLTIVCSDGSAAHEFAVGKSINTRTA
;
A
#
# COMPACT_ATOMS: atom_id res chain seq x y z
N MET A 1 9.60 -0.64 16.00
CA MET A 1 10.35 0.60 16.32
C MET A 1 9.56 1.75 15.75
N ASN A 2 8.90 2.59 16.56
CA ASN A 2 8.04 3.67 16.07
C ASN A 2 8.92 4.84 15.61
N ASN A 3 9.23 4.91 14.31
CA ASN A 3 10.04 5.99 13.76
C ASN A 3 9.15 7.18 13.38
N THR A 4 8.89 8.05 14.35
CA THR A 4 8.00 9.21 14.21
C THR A 4 8.61 10.39 13.45
N ALA A 5 9.90 10.32 13.05
CA ALA A 5 10.59 11.42 12.37
C ALA A 5 10.70 11.25 10.85
N VAL A 6 10.47 10.05 10.31
CA VAL A 6 10.61 9.80 8.86
C VAL A 6 9.40 10.35 8.13
N THR A 7 9.63 11.36 7.28
CA THR A 7 8.61 12.02 6.47
C THR A 7 8.52 11.47 5.04
N SER A 8 9.64 10.98 4.51
CA SER A 8 9.72 10.38 3.18
C SER A 8 10.70 9.21 3.15
N VAL A 9 10.35 8.16 2.44
CA VAL A 9 11.22 7.00 2.20
C VAL A 9 11.50 6.87 0.71
N THR A 10 12.78 6.79 0.34
CA THR A 10 13.22 6.42 -1.00
C THR A 10 13.99 5.11 -0.92
N MET A 11 13.45 4.06 -1.51
CA MET A 11 14.07 2.75 -1.51
C MET A 11 15.13 2.63 -2.61
N PRO A 12 16.31 2.05 -2.33
CA PRO A 12 17.31 1.80 -3.36
C PRO A 12 16.82 0.79 -4.40
N SER A 13 17.39 0.87 -5.60
CA SER A 13 17.17 -0.12 -6.65
C SER A 13 17.65 -1.51 -6.20
N GLY A 14 16.92 -2.55 -6.58
CA GLY A 14 17.26 -3.94 -6.24
C GLY A 14 16.54 -4.51 -5.02
N ILE A 15 15.82 -3.70 -4.24
CA ILE A 15 14.89 -4.23 -3.23
C ILE A 15 13.73 -4.94 -3.95
N THR A 16 13.51 -6.19 -3.59
CA THR A 16 12.44 -7.03 -4.14
C THR A 16 11.27 -7.20 -3.17
N SER A 17 11.46 -6.91 -1.89
CA SER A 17 10.43 -7.13 -0.87
C SER A 17 10.49 -6.04 0.21
N ILE A 18 9.34 -5.56 0.67
CA ILE A 18 9.24 -4.79 1.91
C ILE A 18 8.88 -5.76 3.03
N GLY A 19 9.72 -5.82 4.07
CA GLY A 19 9.58 -6.80 5.15
C GLY A 19 8.40 -6.53 6.10
N LEU A 20 8.13 -7.51 6.96
CA LEU A 20 7.18 -7.41 8.07
C LEU A 20 7.44 -6.13 8.88
N GLN A 21 6.39 -5.32 9.05
CA GLN A 21 6.43 -4.10 9.88
C GLN A 21 7.55 -3.09 9.54
N ALA A 22 8.10 -3.12 8.32
CA ALA A 22 9.29 -2.34 7.96
C ALA A 22 9.16 -0.82 8.25
N PHE A 23 7.97 -0.26 8.06
CA PHE A 23 7.62 1.15 8.33
C PHE A 23 6.42 1.28 9.26
N SER A 24 6.11 0.24 10.04
CA SER A 24 4.99 0.26 10.99
C SER A 24 5.18 1.39 12.02
N GLY A 25 4.12 2.17 12.23
CA GLY A 25 4.08 3.30 13.17
C GLY A 25 4.85 4.55 12.72
N CYS A 26 5.27 4.62 11.44
CA CYS A 26 5.85 5.85 10.87
C CYS A 26 4.76 6.90 10.62
N SER A 27 4.16 7.44 11.69
CA SER A 27 2.99 8.34 11.63
C SER A 27 3.22 9.62 10.84
N SER A 28 4.48 10.06 10.68
CA SER A 28 4.87 11.25 9.91
C SER A 28 5.18 10.97 8.44
N LEU A 29 5.21 9.70 8.03
CA LEU A 29 5.54 9.29 6.66
C LEU A 29 4.42 9.71 5.72
N SER A 30 4.71 10.68 4.85
CA SER A 30 3.73 11.25 3.91
C SER A 30 3.95 10.83 2.47
N SER A 31 5.15 10.34 2.14
CA SER A 31 5.53 9.92 0.79
C SER A 31 6.46 8.70 0.80
N VAL A 32 6.19 7.74 -0.07
CA VAL A 32 7.03 6.55 -0.26
C VAL A 32 7.33 6.39 -1.75
N SER A 33 8.62 6.32 -2.08
CA SER A 33 9.11 5.97 -3.40
C SER A 33 9.59 4.52 -3.39
N MET A 34 8.82 3.65 -4.03
CA MET A 34 9.08 2.21 -4.12
C MET A 34 9.87 1.89 -5.40
N PRO A 35 10.77 0.89 -5.36
CA PRO A 35 11.59 0.53 -6.51
C PRO A 35 10.78 -0.31 -7.50
N SER A 36 11.06 -0.17 -8.81
CA SER A 36 10.42 -0.96 -9.87
C SER A 36 10.69 -2.47 -9.79
N THR A 37 11.68 -2.88 -8.99
CA THR A 37 12.03 -4.28 -8.75
C THR A 37 11.19 -4.95 -7.66
N LEU A 38 10.33 -4.21 -6.98
CA LEU A 38 9.51 -4.71 -5.88
C LEU A 38 8.55 -5.82 -6.37
N LYS A 39 8.47 -6.90 -5.59
CA LYS A 39 7.64 -8.07 -5.82
C LYS A 39 6.58 -8.26 -4.75
N SER A 40 6.86 -7.88 -3.51
CA SER A 40 5.91 -8.07 -2.41
C SER A 40 5.99 -6.98 -1.35
N ILE A 41 4.84 -6.69 -0.75
CA ILE A 41 4.71 -5.86 0.44
C ILE A 41 4.29 -6.77 1.59
N GLY A 42 5.13 -6.85 2.62
CA GLY A 42 4.92 -7.73 3.77
C GLY A 42 3.79 -7.28 4.68
N MET A 43 3.46 -8.16 5.63
CA MET A 43 2.45 -7.90 6.66
C MET A 43 2.78 -6.64 7.46
N ALA A 44 1.78 -5.82 7.73
CA ALA A 44 1.86 -4.58 8.51
C ALA A 44 2.98 -3.61 8.06
N ALA A 45 3.45 -3.71 6.81
CA ALA A 45 4.63 -2.99 6.32
C ALA A 45 4.54 -1.47 6.52
N PHE A 46 3.37 -0.87 6.35
CA PHE A 46 3.06 0.54 6.57
C PHE A 46 1.94 0.75 7.60
N TYR A 47 1.71 -0.23 8.48
CA TYR A 47 0.67 -0.15 9.50
C TYR A 47 0.78 1.15 10.30
N GLY A 48 -0.31 1.90 10.44
CA GLY A 48 -0.36 3.14 11.21
C GLY A 48 0.45 4.30 10.65
N CYS A 49 0.78 4.31 9.35
CA CYS A 49 1.37 5.48 8.68
C CYS A 49 0.29 6.56 8.42
N THR A 50 -0.17 7.21 9.49
CA THR A 50 -1.33 8.12 9.48
C THR A 50 -1.17 9.36 8.61
N SER A 51 0.04 9.73 8.17
CA SER A 51 0.26 10.87 7.26
C SER A 51 0.34 10.48 5.79
N LEU A 52 0.29 9.18 5.45
CA LEU A 52 0.48 8.70 4.09
C LEU A 52 -0.78 8.96 3.28
N ARG A 53 -0.69 9.81 2.24
CA ARG A 53 -1.87 10.28 1.49
C ARG A 53 -2.09 9.59 0.16
N ASN A 54 -0.99 9.37 -0.56
CA ASN A 54 -1.01 8.81 -1.91
C ASN A 54 0.10 7.77 -2.02
N VAL A 55 -0.22 6.60 -2.56
CA VAL A 55 0.74 5.52 -2.79
C VAL A 55 0.63 5.03 -4.23
N SER A 56 1.77 4.80 -4.86
CA SER A 56 1.85 4.15 -6.17
C SER A 56 2.61 2.85 -6.03
N ILE A 57 1.92 1.73 -6.25
CA ILE A 57 2.52 0.41 -6.21
C ILE A 57 3.24 0.18 -7.54
N PRO A 58 4.55 -0.15 -7.53
CA PRO A 58 5.31 -0.31 -8.76
C PRO A 58 4.85 -1.54 -9.54
N SER A 59 4.90 -1.43 -10.87
CA SER A 59 4.62 -2.54 -11.76
C SER A 59 5.55 -3.72 -11.47
N GLY A 60 4.98 -4.93 -11.50
CA GLY A 60 5.71 -6.15 -11.16
C GLY A 60 5.59 -6.58 -9.69
N THR A 61 4.99 -5.74 -8.83
CA THR A 61 4.52 -6.18 -7.50
C THR A 61 3.42 -7.20 -7.66
N GLN A 62 3.50 -8.32 -6.94
CA GLN A 62 2.59 -9.47 -7.05
C GLN A 62 1.66 -9.58 -5.85
N SER A 63 2.11 -9.17 -4.66
CA SER A 63 1.33 -9.34 -3.42
C SER A 63 1.40 -8.17 -2.46
N ILE A 64 0.26 -7.92 -1.79
CA ILE A 64 0.11 -6.98 -0.68
C ILE A 64 -0.36 -7.79 0.55
N GLY A 65 0.48 -7.80 1.58
CA GLY A 65 0.28 -8.60 2.78
C GLY A 65 -0.79 -8.07 3.73
N ASP A 66 -1.08 -8.88 4.74
CA ASP A 66 -2.06 -8.59 5.77
C ASP A 66 -1.73 -7.31 6.55
N GLU A 67 -2.73 -6.48 6.82
CA GLU A 67 -2.57 -5.17 7.47
C GLU A 67 -1.54 -4.23 6.81
N ALA A 68 -1.09 -4.47 5.57
CA ALA A 68 0.06 -3.78 4.98
C ALA A 68 -0.06 -2.24 5.01
N PHE A 69 -1.25 -1.69 4.84
CA PHE A 69 -1.56 -0.27 4.96
C PHE A 69 -2.64 0.00 6.03
N ALA A 70 -2.92 -0.95 6.92
CA ALA A 70 -3.98 -0.77 7.91
C ALA A 70 -3.67 0.42 8.84
N GLY A 71 -4.69 1.18 9.21
CA GLY A 71 -4.58 2.40 10.02
C GLY A 71 -3.93 3.60 9.31
N CYS A 72 -3.73 3.55 7.99
CA CYS A 72 -3.32 4.72 7.20
C CYS A 72 -4.53 5.65 6.95
N SER A 73 -5.03 6.31 7.99
CA SER A 73 -6.28 7.08 7.97
C SER A 73 -6.32 8.25 6.96
N GLU A 74 -5.18 8.82 6.61
CA GLU A 74 -5.09 9.88 5.59
C GLU A 74 -4.89 9.34 4.16
N LEU A 75 -4.81 8.02 3.95
CA LEU A 75 -4.59 7.43 2.64
C LEU A 75 -5.85 7.57 1.78
N LYS A 76 -5.81 8.49 0.82
CA LYS A 76 -6.95 8.80 -0.05
C LYS A 76 -6.89 8.07 -1.38
N THR A 77 -5.68 7.87 -1.91
CA THR A 77 -5.51 7.21 -3.21
C THR A 77 -4.37 6.21 -3.16
N ILE A 78 -4.63 5.00 -3.67
CA ILE A 78 -3.57 4.05 -3.99
C ILE A 78 -3.72 3.53 -5.41
N THR A 79 -2.66 3.60 -6.21
CA THR A 79 -2.61 3.00 -7.53
C THR A 79 -2.05 1.59 -7.43
N ILE A 80 -2.82 0.59 -7.86
CA ILE A 80 -2.46 -0.82 -7.81
C ILE A 80 -2.41 -1.37 -9.25
N PRO A 81 -1.24 -1.84 -9.74
CA PRO A 81 -1.11 -2.36 -11.09
C PRO A 81 -1.66 -3.79 -11.20
N ASP A 82 -2.03 -4.20 -12.42
CA ASP A 82 -2.59 -5.52 -12.74
C ASP A 82 -1.64 -6.70 -12.42
N SER A 83 -0.36 -6.41 -12.18
CA SER A 83 0.58 -7.43 -11.72
C SER A 83 0.28 -7.93 -10.31
N VAL A 84 -0.44 -7.15 -9.50
CA VAL A 84 -0.86 -7.55 -8.16
C VAL A 84 -2.03 -8.52 -8.30
N THR A 85 -1.79 -9.78 -7.91
CA THR A 85 -2.78 -10.86 -8.00
C THR A 85 -3.25 -11.33 -6.63
N SER A 86 -2.63 -10.85 -5.55
CA SER A 86 -2.99 -11.22 -4.18
C SER A 86 -2.96 -9.99 -3.26
N ILE A 87 -4.09 -9.72 -2.62
CA ILE A 87 -4.28 -8.66 -1.65
C ILE A 87 -4.92 -9.30 -0.43
N ALA A 88 -4.29 -9.18 0.74
CA ALA A 88 -4.85 -9.69 1.99
C ALA A 88 -6.11 -8.91 2.41
N ASP A 89 -7.00 -9.59 3.12
CA ASP A 89 -8.33 -9.08 3.46
C ASP A 89 -8.30 -7.77 4.25
N ASP A 90 -7.33 -7.62 5.16
CA ASP A 90 -7.20 -6.47 6.06
C ASP A 90 -6.10 -5.50 5.60
N ALA A 91 -5.62 -5.63 4.36
CA ALA A 91 -4.51 -4.83 3.83
C ALA A 91 -4.74 -3.30 3.93
N PHE A 92 -6.01 -2.85 3.94
CA PHE A 92 -6.40 -1.44 3.99
C PHE A 92 -7.40 -1.14 5.13
N ASP A 93 -7.44 -1.97 6.17
CA ASP A 93 -8.35 -1.73 7.29
C ASP A 93 -8.11 -0.34 7.93
N GLY A 94 -9.17 0.38 8.28
CA GLY A 94 -9.07 1.75 8.80
C GLY A 94 -8.55 2.82 7.81
N CYS A 95 -8.50 2.55 6.50
CA CYS A 95 -8.23 3.55 5.47
C CYS A 95 -9.52 4.24 5.00
N ASP A 96 -10.04 5.17 5.82
CA ASP A 96 -11.32 5.82 5.57
C ASP A 96 -11.34 6.70 4.30
N GLY A 97 -12.29 6.42 3.41
CA GLY A 97 -12.44 7.16 2.15
C GLY A 97 -11.37 6.85 1.11
N LEU A 98 -10.70 5.69 1.22
CA LEU A 98 -9.76 5.20 0.23
C LEU A 98 -10.42 5.06 -1.15
N THR A 99 -9.69 5.47 -2.18
CA THR A 99 -9.95 5.15 -3.58
C THR A 99 -8.80 4.32 -4.14
N ILE A 100 -9.12 3.15 -4.67
CA ILE A 100 -8.16 2.29 -5.38
C ILE A 100 -8.22 2.64 -6.87
N VAL A 101 -7.08 2.99 -7.43
CA VAL A 101 -6.90 3.23 -8.87
C VAL A 101 -6.36 1.95 -9.51
N CYS A 102 -7.15 1.30 -10.35
CA CYS A 102 -6.82 0.00 -10.95
C CYS A 102 -7.56 -0.20 -12.28
N SER A 103 -7.12 -1.17 -13.09
CA SER A 103 -7.85 -1.59 -14.29
C SER A 103 -9.10 -2.40 -13.93
N ASP A 104 -10.12 -2.33 -14.77
CA ASP A 104 -11.34 -3.13 -14.59
C ASP A 104 -11.08 -4.63 -14.74
N GLY A 105 -11.64 -5.43 -13.82
CA GLY A 105 -11.43 -6.88 -13.76
C GLY A 105 -10.07 -7.31 -13.22
N SER A 106 -9.23 -6.38 -12.74
CA SER A 106 -8.02 -6.73 -12.00
C SER A 106 -8.36 -7.29 -10.61
N ALA A 107 -7.43 -8.03 -9.99
CA ALA A 107 -7.60 -8.50 -8.61
C ALA A 107 -7.80 -7.33 -7.62
N ALA A 108 -7.22 -6.17 -7.91
CA ALA A 108 -7.43 -4.94 -7.14
C ALA A 108 -8.86 -4.41 -7.27
N HIS A 109 -9.44 -4.46 -8.47
CA HIS A 109 -10.84 -4.09 -8.70
C HIS A 109 -11.76 -5.05 -7.93
N GLU A 110 -11.56 -6.37 -8.07
CA GLU A 110 -12.38 -7.39 -7.39
C GLU A 110 -12.30 -7.25 -5.86
N PHE A 111 -11.10 -7.07 -5.33
CA PHE A 111 -10.88 -6.79 -3.91
C PHE A 111 -11.64 -5.54 -3.44
N ALA A 112 -11.53 -4.43 -4.18
CA ALA A 112 -12.16 -3.17 -3.82
C ALA A 112 -13.69 -3.31 -3.79
N VAL A 113 -14.28 -3.95 -4.81
CA VAL A 113 -15.72 -4.23 -4.87
C VAL A 113 -16.15 -5.11 -3.70
N GLY A 114 -15.40 -6.18 -3.39
CA GLY A 114 -15.70 -7.08 -2.27
C GLY A 114 -15.67 -6.39 -0.90
N LYS A 115 -14.81 -5.37 -0.73
CA LYS A 115 -14.66 -4.59 0.52
C LYS A 115 -15.48 -3.29 0.53
N SER A 116 -16.28 -3.02 -0.50
CA SER A 116 -17.01 -1.75 -0.67
C SER A 116 -16.09 -0.51 -0.65
N ILE A 117 -14.86 -0.65 -1.17
CA ILE A 117 -13.89 0.44 -1.33
C ILE A 117 -14.14 1.12 -2.68
N ASN A 118 -13.98 2.44 -2.74
CA ASN A 118 -14.16 3.20 -3.98
C ASN A 118 -13.08 2.81 -5.01
N THR A 119 -13.46 2.75 -6.28
CA THR A 119 -12.52 2.51 -7.38
C THR A 119 -12.53 3.66 -8.39
N ARG A 120 -11.41 3.83 -9.09
CA ARG A 120 -11.28 4.69 -10.27
C ARG A 120 -10.43 3.98 -11.32
N THR A 121 -10.84 4.05 -12.58
CA THR A 121 -10.07 3.47 -13.69
C THR A 121 -8.73 4.21 -13.86
N ALA A 122 -7.65 3.44 -14.02
CA ALA A 122 -6.29 3.93 -14.24
C ALA A 122 -6.05 4.40 -15.70
#